data_AF-A0A936JYC8-F1
#
_entry.id   AF-A0A936JYC8-F1
#
_cell.length_a   1.000
_cell.length_b   1.000
_cell.length_c   1.000
_cell.angle_alpha   90.00
_cell.angle_beta   90.00
_cell.angle_gamma   90.00
#
_symmetry.space_group_name_H-M   'P 1'
#
loop_
_entity.id
_entity.type
_entity.pdbx_description
1 polymer ?
#
loop_
_entity_poly.entity_id
_entity_poly.type
_entity_poly.pdbx_seq_one_letter_code
_entity_poly.pdbx_strand_id
1 'polypeptide(L)'
;MNSIELIKQLINRLKKYSWLIAIIAAAFGGFFYYMAKQSVLMYTAKSTVFPLSGTSETSPGSTISSLLGLGEGTKSFTGDASINIVELANSRRTREAVAMVRIPSLNNKSVSELLIEENNKFTGFMQNTRIEPPKDSLSKINIASSLLKGAFTAKINKTGILELYVINSSPELVREVSYIYIDKLSEFYIDLKKKKAQIDFEFAVKKADSLLLVLNQLDKRAVALDESTFFTNETLKRYNLPKINLAQDKATVQSQYYYAVNNRESAAYRLQKETPIIEILDKPEWPFDTIQKSAFTYVIMGLFLGLILGIFLVSWKVINKYMADELNKAIEKASRSKEPILVPQQEPVK
;
A
#
# COMPACT_ATOMS: atom_id res chain seq x y z
N MET A 1 19.34 -58.73 -1.73
CA MET A 1 17.99 -58.39 -1.25
C MET A 1 17.02 -58.37 -2.41
N ASN A 2 15.89 -59.04 -2.27
CA ASN A 2 14.72 -58.82 -3.12
C ASN A 2 13.94 -57.61 -2.57
N SER A 3 13.26 -56.82 -3.41
CA SER A 3 12.58 -55.58 -2.98
C SER A 3 11.56 -55.81 -1.85
N ILE A 4 10.98 -57.01 -1.81
CA ILE A 4 10.00 -57.45 -0.81
C ILE A 4 10.65 -57.69 0.57
N GLU A 5 11.90 -58.14 0.62
CA GLU A 5 12.62 -58.38 1.88
C GLU A 5 13.02 -57.07 2.55
N LEU A 6 13.34 -56.05 1.76
CA LEU A 6 13.61 -54.70 2.26
C LEU A 6 12.40 -54.10 2.93
N ILE A 7 11.24 -54.21 2.29
CA ILE A 7 9.98 -53.69 2.83
C ILE A 7 9.66 -54.38 4.17
N LYS A 8 9.81 -55.71 4.23
CA LYS A 8 9.63 -56.46 5.49
C LYS A 8 10.61 -56.05 6.58
N GLN A 9 11.90 -55.87 6.25
CA GLN A 9 12.91 -55.42 7.22
C GLN A 9 12.66 -53.98 7.70
N LEU A 10 12.22 -53.10 6.81
CA LEU A 10 11.90 -51.71 7.12
C LEU A 10 10.71 -51.65 8.07
N ILE A 11 9.60 -52.36 7.76
CA ILE A 11 8.40 -52.42 8.61
C ILE A 11 8.74 -52.99 10.00
N ASN A 12 9.50 -54.08 10.07
CA ASN A 12 9.82 -54.70 11.36
C ASN A 12 10.71 -53.79 12.23
N ARG A 13 11.61 -53.04 11.58
CA ARG A 13 12.46 -52.04 12.25
C ARG A 13 11.67 -50.81 12.70
N LEU A 14 10.75 -50.32 11.87
CA LEU A 14 9.84 -49.23 12.23
C LEU A 14 8.97 -49.59 13.44
N LYS A 15 8.44 -50.81 13.50
CA LYS A 15 7.70 -51.31 14.68
C LYS A 15 8.61 -51.39 15.92
N LYS A 16 9.81 -51.94 15.79
CA LYS A 16 10.77 -52.08 16.92
C LYS A 16 11.23 -50.72 17.49
N TYR A 17 11.43 -49.72 16.64
CA TYR A 17 11.86 -48.38 17.05
C TYR A 17 10.72 -47.35 17.09
N SER A 18 9.46 -47.81 17.11
CA SER A 18 8.28 -46.93 17.13
C SER A 18 8.27 -45.99 18.34
N TRP A 19 8.75 -46.45 19.49
CA TRP A 19 8.92 -45.63 20.70
C TRP A 19 9.93 -44.49 20.50
N LEU A 20 11.01 -44.72 19.74
CA LEU A 20 12.02 -43.70 19.44
C LEU A 20 11.47 -42.65 18.46
N ILE A 21 10.65 -43.06 17.50
CA ILE A 21 9.93 -42.15 16.59
C ILE A 21 8.94 -41.29 17.39
N ALA A 22 8.21 -41.89 18.35
CA ALA A 22 7.28 -41.16 19.21
C ALA A 22 7.98 -40.12 20.09
N ILE A 23 9.16 -40.43 20.65
CA ILE A 23 9.96 -39.49 21.44
C ILE A 23 10.43 -38.31 20.57
N ILE A 24 10.93 -38.58 19.36
CA ILE A 24 11.35 -37.53 18.42
C ILE A 24 10.15 -36.65 18.03
N ALA A 25 9.00 -37.25 17.71
CA ALA A 25 7.79 -36.50 17.41
C ALA A 25 7.36 -35.62 18.58
N ALA A 26 7.35 -36.15 19.81
CA ALA A 26 7.02 -35.38 21.01
C ALA A 26 8.02 -34.24 21.30
N ALA A 27 9.32 -34.46 21.07
CA ALA A 27 10.36 -33.44 21.22
C ALA A 27 10.15 -32.29 20.23
N PHE A 28 9.86 -32.60 18.96
CA PHE A 28 9.52 -31.59 17.96
C PHE A 28 8.18 -30.89 18.27
N GLY A 29 7.15 -31.63 18.72
CA GLY A 29 5.89 -31.05 19.17
C GLY A 29 6.08 -30.06 20.33
N GLY A 30 6.87 -30.42 21.34
CA GLY A 30 7.23 -29.56 22.46
C GLY A 30 8.07 -28.34 22.07
N PHE A 31 9.02 -28.51 21.14
CA PHE A 31 9.80 -27.42 20.57
C PHE A 31 8.91 -26.41 19.83
N PHE A 32 8.02 -26.88 18.95
CA PHE A 32 7.08 -26.02 18.22
C PHE A 32 6.04 -25.37 19.15
N TYR A 33 5.63 -26.03 20.24
CA TYR A 33 4.79 -25.42 21.28
C TYR A 33 5.50 -24.24 21.95
N TYR A 34 6.75 -24.44 22.37
CA TYR A 34 7.57 -23.39 22.96
C TYR A 34 7.75 -22.22 21.98
N MET A 35 8.00 -22.51 20.70
CA MET A 35 8.08 -21.49 19.65
C MET A 35 6.77 -20.71 19.46
N ALA A 36 5.62 -21.38 19.49
CA ALA A 36 4.33 -20.71 19.35
C ALA A 36 4.04 -19.78 20.54
N LYS A 37 4.41 -20.19 21.76
CA LYS A 37 4.26 -19.37 22.97
C LYS A 37 5.18 -18.14 22.98
N GLN A 38 6.31 -18.19 22.26
CA GLN A 38 7.19 -17.03 22.05
C GLN A 38 6.71 -16.09 20.95
N SER A 39 5.58 -16.36 20.29
CA SER A 39 5.05 -15.46 19.28
C SER A 39 4.51 -14.16 19.91
N VAL A 40 4.77 -13.05 19.23
CA VAL A 40 4.38 -11.72 19.71
C VAL A 40 2.87 -11.56 19.53
N LEU A 41 2.22 -11.04 20.57
CA LEU A 41 0.81 -10.64 20.54
C LEU A 41 0.67 -9.41 19.64
N MET A 42 -0.07 -9.54 18.54
CA MET A 42 -0.36 -8.41 17.65
C MET A 42 -1.78 -7.92 17.90
N TYR A 43 -1.95 -6.62 18.01
CA TYR A 43 -3.24 -5.93 18.08
C TYR A 43 -3.61 -5.38 16.71
N THR A 44 -4.87 -5.52 16.33
CA THR A 44 -5.41 -4.99 15.08
C THR A 44 -6.48 -3.95 15.40
N ALA A 45 -6.30 -2.72 14.94
CA ALA A 45 -7.36 -1.73 14.89
C ALA A 45 -8.02 -1.75 13.52
N LYS A 46 -9.34 -1.79 13.53
CA LYS A 46 -10.20 -1.59 12.38
C LYS A 46 -10.83 -0.21 12.48
N SER A 47 -10.74 0.56 11.42
CA SER A 47 -11.47 1.83 11.29
C SER A 47 -12.15 1.91 9.94
N THR A 48 -13.28 2.60 9.89
CA THR A 48 -14.08 2.72 8.67
C THR A 48 -14.30 4.19 8.34
N VAL A 49 -14.11 4.50 7.06
CA VAL A 49 -14.15 5.88 6.56
C VAL A 49 -15.10 5.92 5.36
N PHE A 50 -15.93 6.95 5.32
CA PHE A 50 -16.93 7.14 4.28
C PHE A 50 -16.79 8.52 3.61
N PRO A 51 -16.61 8.57 2.28
CA PRO A 51 -16.65 9.83 1.56
C PRO A 51 -18.11 10.25 1.33
N LEU A 52 -18.53 11.33 1.97
CA LEU A 52 -19.75 12.06 1.64
C LEU A 52 -19.46 12.94 0.41
N SER A 53 -19.70 12.41 -0.79
CA SER A 53 -19.76 13.21 -2.00
C SER A 53 -21.19 13.63 -2.29
N GLY A 54 -21.40 14.93 -2.56
CA GLY A 54 -22.70 15.46 -2.97
C GLY A 54 -23.25 14.70 -4.17
N THR A 55 -24.46 14.17 -3.98
CA THR A 55 -25.30 13.46 -4.93
C THR A 55 -25.13 13.90 -6.39
N SER A 56 -24.65 13.00 -7.24
CA SER A 56 -25.03 12.97 -8.65
C SER A 56 -26.15 11.95 -8.81
N GLU A 57 -27.29 12.42 -9.31
CA GLU A 57 -28.48 11.62 -9.61
C GLU A 57 -28.21 10.59 -10.70
N THR A 58 -27.57 9.46 -10.39
CA THR A 58 -27.63 8.26 -11.22
C THR A 58 -27.26 7.02 -10.40
N SER A 59 -28.22 6.10 -10.31
CA SER A 59 -28.18 4.70 -9.83
C SER A 59 -27.11 4.30 -8.76
N PRO A 60 -27.51 3.85 -7.55
CA PRO A 60 -26.63 3.65 -6.40
C PRO A 60 -25.48 2.62 -6.53
N GLY A 61 -25.46 1.80 -7.58
CA GLY A 61 -24.54 0.65 -7.67
C GLY A 61 -23.32 0.83 -8.58
N SER A 62 -23.36 1.72 -9.57
CA SER A 62 -22.32 1.79 -10.61
C SER A 62 -21.35 2.96 -10.43
N THR A 63 -21.76 4.02 -9.74
CA THR A 63 -20.96 5.25 -9.56
C THR A 63 -20.02 5.18 -8.38
N ILE A 64 -20.35 4.47 -7.28
CA ILE A 64 -19.43 4.28 -6.15
C ILE A 64 -18.20 3.47 -6.58
N SER A 65 -18.40 2.43 -7.40
CA SER A 65 -17.33 1.64 -7.99
C SER A 65 -16.48 2.46 -8.96
N SER A 66 -17.07 3.34 -9.79
CA SER A 66 -16.29 4.20 -10.68
C SER A 66 -15.57 5.32 -9.92
N LEU A 67 -16.17 5.90 -8.87
CA LEU A 67 -15.64 7.01 -8.06
C LEU A 67 -14.50 6.58 -7.11
N LEU A 68 -14.49 5.30 -6.71
CA LEU A 68 -13.42 4.67 -5.91
C LEU A 68 -12.34 3.96 -6.76
N GLY A 69 -12.43 4.02 -8.09
CA GLY A 69 -11.42 3.44 -9.00
C GLY A 69 -11.54 1.93 -9.21
N LEU A 70 -12.72 1.36 -8.98
CA LEU A 70 -13.06 -0.07 -9.09
C LEU A 70 -13.83 -0.42 -10.38
N GLY A 71 -14.03 0.54 -11.29
CA GLY A 71 -14.64 0.28 -12.59
C GLY A 71 -13.69 -0.48 -13.52
N GLU A 72 -14.08 -1.68 -13.93
CA GLU A 72 -13.43 -2.46 -14.98
C GLU A 72 -13.78 -1.87 -16.36
N GLY A 73 -13.25 -0.67 -16.63
CA GLY A 73 -13.33 0.02 -17.90
C GLY A 73 -11.95 0.55 -18.23
N THR A 74 -11.50 0.33 -19.46
CA THR A 74 -10.18 0.75 -19.99
C THR A 74 -9.74 2.10 -19.42
N LYS A 75 -8.65 2.08 -18.65
CA LYS A 75 -8.03 3.25 -17.99
C LYS A 75 -7.56 4.25 -19.04
N SER A 76 -8.48 5.09 -19.53
CA SER A 76 -8.14 6.26 -20.33
C SER A 76 -7.69 7.36 -19.38
N PHE A 77 -6.49 7.88 -19.60
CA PHE A 77 -5.89 8.97 -18.82
C PHE A 77 -6.64 10.31 -18.96
N THR A 78 -7.69 10.37 -19.80
CA THR A 78 -8.22 11.64 -20.35
C THR A 78 -9.66 12.00 -19.97
N GLY A 79 -10.40 11.15 -19.25
CA GLY A 79 -11.78 11.46 -18.84
C GLY A 79 -12.05 11.02 -17.42
N ASP A 80 -11.89 11.94 -16.47
CA ASP A 80 -12.08 11.73 -15.02
C ASP A 80 -11.31 10.53 -14.46
N ALA A 81 -9.99 10.70 -14.30
CA ALA A 81 -9.17 9.76 -13.53
C ALA A 81 -9.76 9.62 -12.11
N SER A 82 -10.53 8.57 -11.87
CA SER A 82 -11.03 8.27 -10.55
C SER A 82 -9.87 7.89 -9.65
N ILE A 83 -9.65 8.71 -8.61
CA ILE A 83 -8.59 8.47 -7.64
C ILE A 83 -8.95 7.20 -6.87
N ASN A 84 -8.16 6.15 -7.07
CA ASN A 84 -8.30 4.94 -6.28
C ASN A 84 -7.82 5.20 -4.85
N ILE A 85 -8.76 5.40 -3.92
CA ILE A 85 -8.46 5.72 -2.52
C ILE A 85 -7.71 4.60 -1.80
N VAL A 86 -7.91 3.34 -2.22
CA VAL A 86 -7.19 2.17 -1.66
C VAL A 86 -5.72 2.18 -2.09
N GLU A 87 -5.45 2.52 -3.35
CA GLU A 87 -4.09 2.69 -3.84
C GLU A 87 -3.40 3.88 -3.18
N LEU A 88 -4.13 4.99 -2.99
CA LEU A 88 -3.64 6.15 -2.26
C LEU A 88 -3.30 5.79 -0.81
N ALA A 89 -4.18 5.08 -0.11
CA ALA A 89 -3.95 4.63 1.27
C ALA A 89 -2.72 3.72 1.38
N ASN A 90 -2.59 2.76 0.45
CA ASN A 90 -1.44 1.85 0.39
C ASN A 90 -0.20 2.45 -0.30
N SER A 91 -0.23 3.73 -0.68
CA SER A 91 0.89 4.38 -1.38
C SER A 91 2.06 4.63 -0.44
N ARG A 92 3.28 4.63 -1.02
CA ARG A 92 4.50 4.98 -0.30
C ARG A 92 4.45 6.40 0.28
N ARG A 93 3.84 7.34 -0.45
CA ARG A 93 3.69 8.74 -0.02
C ARG A 93 2.91 8.85 1.29
N THR A 94 1.81 8.10 1.41
CA THR A 94 0.99 8.05 2.64
C THR A 94 1.76 7.46 3.79
N ARG A 95 2.46 6.34 3.58
CA ARG A 95 3.30 5.72 4.62
C ARG A 95 4.42 6.63 5.10
N GLU A 96 5.10 7.34 4.20
CA GLU A 96 6.17 8.28 4.56
C GLU A 96 5.63 9.48 5.33
N ALA A 97 4.48 10.01 4.92
CA ALA A 97 3.81 11.10 5.62
C ALA A 97 3.41 10.69 7.04
N VAL A 98 2.83 9.51 7.21
CA VAL A 98 2.49 8.94 8.53
C VAL A 98 3.74 8.73 9.38
N ALA A 99 4.81 8.18 8.81
CA ALA A 99 6.07 7.92 9.51
C ALA A 99 6.80 9.20 9.99
N MET A 100 6.52 10.35 9.37
CA MET A 100 7.09 11.65 9.72
C MET A 100 6.38 12.32 10.91
N VAL A 101 5.12 11.97 11.17
CA VAL A 101 4.32 12.60 12.24
C VAL A 101 4.91 12.28 13.62
N ARG A 102 4.86 13.27 14.51
CA ARG A 102 5.21 13.12 15.93
C ARG A 102 3.95 12.91 16.75
N ILE A 103 4.03 12.04 17.75
CA ILE A 103 2.92 11.70 18.63
C ILE A 103 3.15 12.35 20.01
N PRO A 104 2.42 13.42 20.36
CA PRO A 104 2.59 14.10 21.65
C PRO A 104 2.33 13.18 22.85
N SER A 105 1.37 12.27 22.73
CA SER A 105 1.00 11.30 23.78
C SER A 105 2.07 10.25 24.07
N LEU A 106 3.04 10.05 23.17
CA LEU A 106 4.12 9.06 23.27
C LEU A 106 5.49 9.75 23.31
N ASN A 107 5.70 10.60 24.31
CA ASN A 107 6.96 11.34 24.55
C ASN A 107 7.40 12.22 23.36
N ASN A 108 6.46 12.68 22.53
CA ASN A 108 6.72 13.50 21.34
C ASN A 108 7.71 12.87 20.34
N LYS A 109 7.82 11.53 20.36
CA LYS A 109 8.65 10.78 19.40
C LYS A 109 7.96 10.71 18.04
N SER A 110 8.74 10.55 16.98
CA SER A 110 8.17 10.31 15.65
C SER A 110 7.60 8.90 15.56
N VAL A 111 6.57 8.72 14.73
CA VAL A 111 6.03 7.39 14.40
C VAL A 111 7.16 6.46 13.91
N SER A 112 8.08 7.00 13.11
CA SER A 112 9.26 6.26 12.64
C SER A 112 10.14 5.73 13.77
N GLU A 113 10.42 6.54 14.79
CA GLU A 113 11.23 6.12 15.93
C GLU A 113 10.49 5.08 16.78
N LEU A 114 9.22 5.31 17.07
CA LEU A 114 8.39 4.40 17.86
C LEU A 114 8.21 3.03 17.18
N LEU A 115 8.02 3.00 15.86
CA LEU A 115 7.93 1.76 15.09
C LEU A 115 9.23 0.96 15.12
N ILE A 116 10.39 1.63 15.03
CA ILE A 116 11.70 0.98 15.10
C ILE A 116 11.96 0.45 16.52
N GLU A 117 11.64 1.24 17.55
CA GLU A 117 11.74 0.83 18.95
C GLU A 117 10.88 -0.38 19.25
N GLU A 118 9.62 -0.37 18.81
CA GLU A 118 8.69 -1.48 19.02
C GLU A 118 9.13 -2.75 18.28
N ASN A 119 9.60 -2.62 17.04
CA ASN A 119 10.18 -3.74 16.29
C ASN A 119 11.38 -4.34 17.03
N ASN A 120 12.25 -3.49 17.59
CA ASN A 120 13.47 -3.90 18.26
C ASN A 120 13.25 -4.55 19.64
N LYS A 121 12.08 -4.37 20.28
CA LYS A 121 11.72 -5.09 21.51
C LYS A 121 11.57 -6.59 21.27
N PHE A 122 11.21 -6.99 20.06
CA PHE A 122 10.89 -8.37 19.71
C PHE A 122 11.89 -8.96 18.70
N THR A 123 13.19 -8.85 19.01
CA THR A 123 14.27 -9.40 18.18
C THR A 123 14.81 -10.71 18.77
N GLY A 124 15.01 -11.73 17.95
CA GLY A 124 15.42 -13.06 18.40
C GLY A 124 15.38 -14.13 17.30
N PHE A 125 15.57 -15.39 17.66
CA PHE A 125 15.51 -16.52 16.72
C PHE A 125 14.11 -16.66 16.12
N MET A 126 14.00 -16.54 14.78
CA MET A 126 12.73 -16.47 14.03
C MET A 126 11.76 -15.34 14.47
N GLN A 127 12.30 -14.25 15.00
CA GLN A 127 11.55 -13.02 15.31
C GLN A 127 11.99 -11.87 14.39
N ASN A 128 11.66 -10.62 14.73
CA ASN A 128 11.98 -9.47 13.90
C ASN A 128 13.50 -9.27 13.78
N THR A 129 13.94 -8.81 12.62
CA THR A 129 15.32 -8.39 12.43
C THR A 129 15.58 -7.11 13.23
N ARG A 130 16.72 -7.07 13.95
CA ARG A 130 17.13 -5.87 14.67
C ARG A 130 17.49 -4.79 13.66
N ILE A 131 16.90 -3.61 13.86
CA ILE A 131 17.15 -2.43 13.03
C ILE A 131 17.99 -1.47 13.84
N GLU A 132 19.22 -1.20 13.39
CA GLU A 132 20.01 -0.12 13.97
C GLU A 132 19.39 1.22 13.56
N PRO A 133 19.00 2.07 14.52
CA PRO A 133 18.35 3.34 14.19
C PRO A 133 19.35 4.22 13.43
N PRO A 134 19.13 4.54 12.15
CA PRO A 134 20.07 5.38 11.42
C PRO A 134 20.05 6.79 11.99
N LYS A 135 21.21 7.46 11.98
CA LYS A 135 21.34 8.86 12.43
C LYS A 135 20.54 9.80 11.52
N ASP A 136 20.44 9.46 10.24
CA ASP A 136 19.72 10.24 9.23
C ASP A 136 18.19 10.12 9.38
N SER A 137 17.50 11.25 9.27
CA SER A 137 16.04 11.33 9.42
C SER A 137 15.30 10.71 8.24
N LEU A 138 15.83 10.83 7.01
CA LEU A 138 15.18 10.26 5.82
C LEU A 138 15.27 8.74 5.80
N SER A 139 16.43 8.21 6.18
CA SER A 139 16.64 6.77 6.33
C SER A 139 15.71 6.16 7.39
N LYS A 140 15.49 6.84 8.53
CA LYS A 140 14.49 6.43 9.54
C LYS A 140 13.07 6.35 8.97
N ILE A 141 12.67 7.36 8.19
CA ILE A 141 11.34 7.40 7.55
C ILE A 141 11.19 6.27 6.53
N ASN A 142 12.20 5.99 5.71
CA ASN A 142 12.16 4.92 4.71
C ASN A 142 12.01 3.54 5.35
N ILE A 143 12.74 3.27 6.43
CA ILE A 143 12.63 2.03 7.20
C ILE A 143 11.23 1.90 7.80
N ALA A 144 10.74 2.96 8.45
CA ALA A 144 9.40 2.98 9.02
C ALA A 144 8.31 2.78 7.95
N SER A 145 8.46 3.39 6.78
CA SER A 145 7.57 3.19 5.63
C SER A 145 7.56 1.72 5.16
N SER A 146 8.69 1.02 5.24
CA SER A 146 8.77 -0.42 4.96
C SER A 146 8.04 -1.25 6.03
N LEU A 147 8.21 -0.92 7.31
CA LEU A 147 7.48 -1.58 8.42
C LEU A 147 5.96 -1.38 8.27
N LEU A 148 5.54 -0.15 7.98
CA LEU A 148 4.14 0.20 7.72
C LEU A 148 3.56 -0.53 6.50
N LYS A 149 4.37 -0.88 5.50
CA LYS A 149 3.90 -1.67 4.34
C LYS A 149 3.37 -3.05 4.76
N GLY A 150 3.94 -3.67 5.79
CA GLY A 150 3.47 -4.94 6.33
C GLY A 150 2.40 -4.79 7.41
N ALA A 151 2.40 -3.65 8.12
CA ALA A 151 1.52 -3.39 9.25
C ALA A 151 0.18 -2.72 8.88
N PHE A 152 0.07 -2.10 7.70
CA PHE A 152 -1.12 -1.39 7.26
C PHE A 152 -1.72 -2.02 6.00
N THR A 153 -3.05 -2.15 5.97
CA THR A 153 -3.79 -2.50 4.76
C THR A 153 -5.11 -1.74 4.70
N ALA A 154 -5.38 -1.15 3.54
CA ALA A 154 -6.68 -0.58 3.20
C ALA A 154 -7.44 -1.50 2.25
N LYS A 155 -8.75 -1.67 2.49
CA LYS A 155 -9.65 -2.49 1.66
C LYS A 155 -11.02 -1.81 1.55
N ILE A 156 -11.75 -2.11 0.49
CA ILE A 156 -13.14 -1.67 0.34
C ILE A 156 -14.07 -2.87 0.54
N ASN A 157 -15.10 -2.68 1.36
CA ASN A 157 -16.17 -3.66 1.55
C ASN A 157 -17.12 -3.70 0.35
N LYS A 158 -17.94 -4.76 0.27
CA LYS A 158 -19.03 -4.87 -0.71
C LYS A 158 -20.02 -3.69 -0.68
N THR A 159 -20.10 -2.98 0.44
CA THR A 159 -20.93 -1.79 0.65
C THR A 159 -20.25 -0.48 0.23
N GLY A 160 -19.02 -0.53 -0.31
CA GLY A 160 -18.27 0.66 -0.73
C GLY A 160 -17.59 1.44 0.39
N ILE A 161 -17.69 0.95 1.65
CA ILE A 161 -17.03 1.56 2.80
C ILE A 161 -15.53 1.21 2.77
N LEU A 162 -14.69 2.22 3.00
CA LEU A 162 -13.24 2.02 3.14
C LEU A 162 -12.93 1.53 4.55
N GLU A 163 -12.29 0.37 4.64
CA GLU A 163 -11.78 -0.20 5.87
C GLU A 163 -10.26 -0.06 5.92
N LEU A 164 -9.77 0.45 7.05
CA LEU A 164 -8.35 0.58 7.33
C LEU A 164 -7.98 -0.34 8.49
N TYR A 165 -6.95 -1.13 8.28
CA TYR A 165 -6.41 -2.06 9.26
C TYR A 165 -4.97 -1.68 9.59
N VAL A 166 -4.70 -1.46 10.88
CA VAL A 166 -3.34 -1.25 11.41
C VAL A 166 -3.04 -2.35 12.41
N ILE A 167 -1.89 -3.00 12.24
CA ILE A 167 -1.44 -4.13 13.05
C ILE A 167 -0.12 -3.78 13.73
N ASN A 168 -0.05 -3.88 15.05
CA ASN A 168 1.20 -3.71 15.79
C ASN A 168 1.18 -4.41 17.15
N SER A 169 2.35 -4.54 17.78
CA SER A 169 2.53 -5.18 19.08
C SER A 169 2.12 -4.28 20.26
N SER A 170 2.21 -2.96 20.11
CA SER A 170 1.73 -1.99 21.11
C SER A 170 0.33 -1.50 20.75
N PRO A 171 -0.66 -1.62 21.65
CA PRO A 171 -2.02 -1.19 21.37
C PRO A 171 -2.16 0.33 21.34
N GLU A 172 -1.38 1.09 22.13
CA GLU A 172 -1.35 2.55 22.02
C GLU A 172 -0.86 2.98 20.64
N LEU A 173 0.20 2.36 20.15
CA LEU A 173 0.77 2.70 18.86
C LEU A 173 -0.19 2.37 17.71
N VAL A 174 -0.92 1.24 17.80
CA VAL A 174 -1.97 0.90 16.84
C VAL A 174 -3.04 1.99 16.78
N ARG A 175 -3.53 2.47 17.93
CA ARG A 175 -4.51 3.54 18.00
C ARG A 175 -4.02 4.82 17.33
N GLU A 176 -2.88 5.33 17.78
CA GLU A 176 -2.35 6.62 17.33
C GLU A 176 -2.01 6.59 15.84
N VAL A 177 -1.36 5.51 15.37
CA VAL A 177 -1.02 5.35 13.94
C VAL A 177 -2.28 5.27 13.09
N SER A 178 -3.35 4.61 13.57
CA SER A 178 -4.63 4.55 12.85
C SER A 178 -5.25 5.93 12.66
N TYR A 179 -5.30 6.76 13.71
CA TYR A 179 -5.78 8.14 13.59
C TYR A 179 -4.94 8.96 12.62
N ILE A 180 -3.61 8.83 12.68
CA ILE A 180 -2.71 9.55 11.76
C ILE A 180 -2.92 9.10 10.32
N TYR A 181 -3.16 7.81 10.07
CA TYR A 181 -3.51 7.30 8.75
C TYR A 181 -4.81 7.92 8.23
N ILE A 182 -5.86 7.94 9.06
CA ILE A 182 -7.14 8.53 8.68
C ILE A 182 -6.97 10.01 8.31
N ASP A 183 -6.27 10.79 9.15
CA ASP A 183 -6.02 12.21 8.92
C ASP A 183 -5.23 12.46 7.63
N LYS A 184 -4.08 11.80 7.47
CA LYS A 184 -3.21 11.97 6.29
C LYS A 184 -3.86 11.48 5.01
N LEU A 185 -4.59 10.37 5.07
CA LEU A 185 -5.34 9.87 3.92
C LEU A 185 -6.45 10.85 3.53
N SER A 186 -7.15 11.41 4.51
CA SER A 186 -8.23 12.37 4.27
C SER A 186 -7.70 13.65 3.63
N GLU A 187 -6.61 14.20 4.18
CA GLU A 187 -5.91 15.36 3.63
C GLU A 187 -5.49 15.13 2.18
N PHE A 188 -4.82 14.00 1.90
CA PHE A 188 -4.34 13.69 0.55
C PHE A 188 -5.47 13.43 -0.44
N TYR A 189 -6.55 12.76 -0.02
CA TYR A 189 -7.68 12.53 -0.90
C TYR A 189 -8.40 13.84 -1.24
N ILE A 190 -8.66 14.69 -0.24
CA ILE A 190 -9.29 16.01 -0.45
C ILE A 190 -8.43 16.87 -1.37
N ASP A 191 -7.11 16.95 -1.13
CA ASP A 191 -6.19 17.75 -1.95
C ASP A 191 -6.15 17.26 -3.39
N LEU A 192 -6.00 15.94 -3.61
CA LEU A 192 -5.99 15.38 -4.96
C LEU A 192 -7.31 15.59 -5.69
N LYS A 193 -8.44 15.45 -5.00
CA LYS A 193 -9.76 15.58 -5.63
C LYS A 193 -10.08 17.03 -6.01
N LYS A 194 -9.77 18.00 -5.14
CA LYS A 194 -10.05 19.42 -5.40
C LYS A 194 -9.00 20.11 -6.29
N LYS A 195 -7.83 19.50 -6.51
CA LYS A 195 -6.66 20.15 -7.12
C LYS A 195 -6.98 20.84 -8.44
N LYS A 196 -7.74 20.18 -9.31
CA LYS A 196 -8.09 20.69 -10.64
C LYS A 196 -9.02 21.89 -10.54
N ALA A 197 -10.15 21.78 -9.84
CA ALA A 197 -11.06 22.90 -9.63
C ALA A 197 -10.38 24.07 -8.89
N GLN A 198 -9.42 23.79 -8.01
CA GLN A 198 -8.66 24.84 -7.33
C GLN A 198 -7.83 25.65 -8.33
N ILE A 199 -7.11 24.99 -9.24
CA ILE A 199 -6.33 25.68 -10.30
C ILE A 199 -7.26 26.50 -11.20
N ASP A 200 -8.42 25.96 -11.59
CA ASP A 200 -9.39 26.66 -12.42
C ASP A 200 -9.98 27.89 -11.72
N PHE A 201 -10.25 27.78 -10.41
CA PHE A 201 -10.69 28.89 -9.58
C PHE A 201 -9.62 29.97 -9.44
N GLU A 202 -8.38 29.60 -9.13
CA GLU A 202 -7.25 30.53 -9.02
C GLU A 202 -7.03 31.29 -10.34
N PHE A 203 -7.14 30.60 -11.49
CA PHE A 203 -7.09 31.24 -12.80
C PHE A 203 -8.23 32.23 -13.01
N ALA A 204 -9.47 31.88 -12.63
CA ALA A 204 -10.63 32.75 -12.76
C ALA A 204 -10.52 34.00 -11.87
N VAL A 205 -10.02 33.86 -10.63
CA VAL A 205 -9.71 34.96 -9.71
C VAL A 205 -8.69 35.91 -10.35
N LYS A 206 -7.54 35.38 -10.76
CA LYS A 206 -6.46 36.18 -11.36
C LYS A 206 -6.92 36.94 -12.60
N LYS A 207 -7.77 36.33 -13.43
CA LYS A 207 -8.34 36.97 -14.63
C LYS A 207 -9.26 38.13 -14.26
N ALA A 208 -10.16 37.95 -13.28
CA ALA A 208 -11.05 39.00 -12.82
C ALA A 208 -10.27 40.19 -12.22
N ASP A 209 -9.26 39.91 -11.38
CA ASP A 209 -8.41 40.93 -10.77
C ASP A 209 -7.61 41.73 -11.81
N SER A 210 -7.09 41.02 -12.83
CA SER A 210 -6.35 41.66 -13.92
C SER A 210 -7.25 42.61 -14.72
N LEU A 211 -8.49 42.21 -15.01
CA LEU A 211 -9.45 43.06 -15.71
C LEU A 211 -9.88 44.27 -14.86
N LEU A 212 -10.03 44.09 -13.54
CA LEU A 212 -10.31 45.18 -12.62
C LEU A 212 -9.17 46.21 -12.59
N LEU A 213 -7.92 45.75 -12.59
CA LEU A 213 -6.75 46.63 -12.65
C LEU A 213 -6.76 47.46 -13.94
N VAL A 214 -7.00 46.83 -15.09
CA VAL A 214 -7.12 47.53 -16.38
C VAL A 214 -8.27 48.52 -16.36
N LEU A 215 -9.43 48.15 -15.81
CA LEU A 215 -10.59 49.05 -15.68
C LEU A 215 -10.24 50.30 -14.84
N ASN A 216 -9.57 50.11 -13.70
CA ASN A 216 -9.09 51.21 -12.85
C ASN A 216 -8.06 52.11 -13.56
N GLN A 217 -7.23 51.55 -14.44
CA GLN A 217 -6.31 52.34 -15.26
C GLN A 217 -7.05 53.16 -16.32
N LEU A 218 -8.07 52.58 -16.96
CA LEU A 218 -8.93 53.31 -17.91
C LEU A 218 -9.69 54.44 -17.21
N ASP A 219 -10.15 54.22 -15.99
CA ASP A 219 -10.79 55.26 -15.16
C ASP A 219 -9.84 56.42 -14.88
N LYS A 220 -8.60 56.13 -14.44
CA LYS A 220 -7.57 57.16 -14.24
C LYS A 220 -7.27 57.94 -15.52
N ARG A 221 -7.21 57.25 -16.66
CA ARG A 221 -7.02 57.91 -17.96
C ARG A 221 -8.21 58.77 -18.34
N ALA A 222 -9.44 58.33 -18.03
CA ALA A 222 -10.65 59.09 -18.33
C ALA A 222 -10.69 60.38 -17.51
N VAL A 223 -10.35 60.33 -16.22
CA VAL A 223 -10.21 61.51 -15.35
C VAL A 223 -9.14 62.46 -15.90
N ALA A 224 -7.94 61.97 -16.20
CA ALA A 224 -6.85 62.81 -16.73
C ALA A 224 -7.20 63.45 -18.09
N LEU A 225 -7.90 62.72 -18.96
CA LEU A 225 -8.36 63.24 -20.24
C LEU A 225 -9.42 64.32 -20.05
N ASP A 226 -10.33 64.14 -19.10
CA ASP A 226 -11.37 65.13 -18.80
C ASP A 226 -10.77 66.42 -18.21
N GLU A 227 -9.87 66.29 -17.23
CA GLU A 227 -9.14 67.42 -16.64
C GLU A 227 -8.34 68.21 -17.69
N SER A 228 -7.62 67.53 -18.59
CA SER A 228 -6.81 68.17 -19.64
C SER A 228 -7.64 68.82 -20.75
N THR A 229 -8.91 68.45 -20.91
CA THR A 229 -9.81 68.98 -21.94
C THR A 229 -10.90 69.90 -21.40
N PHE A 230 -10.89 70.20 -20.09
CA PHE A 230 -11.94 70.95 -19.40
C PHE A 230 -12.27 72.33 -20.02
N PHE A 231 -11.26 73.05 -20.53
CA PHE A 231 -11.44 74.37 -21.16
C PHE A 231 -11.43 74.32 -22.71
N THR A 232 -11.57 73.15 -23.32
CA THR A 232 -11.52 72.99 -24.78
C THR A 232 -12.91 73.05 -25.41
N ASN A 233 -12.98 73.44 -26.69
CA ASN A 233 -14.25 73.47 -27.42
C ASN A 233 -14.70 72.04 -27.79
N GLU A 234 -15.77 71.57 -27.14
CA GLU A 234 -16.34 70.23 -27.28
C GLU A 234 -16.84 69.90 -28.70
N THR A 235 -17.18 70.92 -29.50
CA THR A 235 -17.65 70.72 -30.88
C THR A 235 -16.54 70.27 -31.82
N LEU A 236 -15.27 70.43 -31.43
CA LEU A 236 -14.13 70.01 -32.24
C LEU A 236 -13.88 68.51 -32.05
N LYS A 237 -14.02 67.74 -33.14
CA LYS A 237 -13.84 66.28 -33.16
C LYS A 237 -12.50 65.81 -32.56
N ARG A 238 -11.43 66.60 -32.65
CA ARG A 238 -10.10 66.25 -32.11
C ARG A 238 -10.08 66.08 -30.58
N TYR A 239 -10.97 66.77 -29.85
CA TYR A 239 -11.06 66.67 -28.39
C TYR A 239 -12.13 65.66 -27.95
N ASN A 240 -13.17 65.46 -28.76
CA ASN A 240 -14.26 64.53 -28.44
C ASN A 240 -13.95 63.07 -28.80
N LEU A 241 -13.31 62.82 -29.95
CA LEU A 241 -13.04 61.45 -30.43
C LEU A 241 -12.22 60.59 -29.44
N PRO A 242 -11.16 61.11 -28.78
CA PRO A 242 -10.44 60.35 -27.76
C PRO A 242 -11.30 59.98 -26.55
N LYS A 243 -12.23 60.86 -26.12
CA LYS A 243 -13.16 60.58 -25.02
C LYS A 243 -14.10 59.42 -25.38
N ILE A 244 -14.64 59.45 -26.60
CA ILE A 244 -15.54 58.40 -27.11
C ILE A 244 -14.81 57.05 -27.20
N ASN A 245 -13.61 57.03 -27.79
CA ASN A 245 -12.82 55.80 -27.91
C ASN A 245 -12.50 55.20 -26.52
N LEU A 246 -12.07 56.04 -25.57
CA LEU A 246 -11.75 55.59 -24.22
C LEU A 246 -12.99 55.08 -23.48
N ALA A 247 -14.15 55.71 -23.66
CA ALA A 247 -15.41 55.24 -23.10
C ALA A 247 -15.83 53.88 -23.69
N GLN A 248 -15.64 53.68 -24.99
CA GLN A 248 -15.91 52.40 -25.65
C GLN A 248 -14.95 51.29 -25.17
N ASP A 249 -13.66 51.60 -25.03
CA ASP A 249 -12.66 50.67 -24.49
C ASP A 249 -13.02 50.29 -23.05
N LYS A 250 -13.39 51.27 -22.22
CA LYS A 250 -13.86 51.06 -20.85
C LYS A 250 -15.09 50.16 -20.82
N ALA A 251 -16.10 50.42 -21.64
CA ALA A 251 -17.30 49.61 -21.72
C ALA A 251 -17.00 48.15 -22.12
N THR A 252 -16.05 47.97 -23.05
CA THR A 252 -15.59 46.63 -23.49
C THR A 252 -14.92 45.87 -22.36
N VAL A 253 -13.96 46.49 -21.66
CA VAL A 253 -13.25 45.87 -20.53
C VAL A 253 -14.21 45.61 -19.36
N GLN A 254 -15.14 46.53 -19.09
CA GLN A 254 -16.16 46.38 -18.07
C GLN A 254 -17.08 45.18 -18.34
N SER A 255 -17.51 44.98 -19.60
CA SER A 255 -18.26 43.80 -20.02
C SER A 255 -17.47 42.51 -19.77
N GLN A 256 -16.21 42.47 -20.20
CA GLN A 256 -15.34 41.31 -19.96
C GLN A 256 -15.12 41.03 -18.47
N TYR A 257 -15.00 42.08 -17.64
CA TYR A 257 -14.90 41.95 -16.19
C TYR A 257 -16.15 41.29 -15.60
N TYR A 258 -17.35 41.71 -15.98
CA TYR A 258 -18.59 41.06 -15.52
C TYR A 258 -18.67 39.58 -15.91
N TYR A 259 -18.27 39.21 -17.13
CA TYR A 259 -18.17 37.80 -17.51
C TYR A 259 -17.12 37.04 -16.69
N ALA A 260 -15.98 37.66 -16.39
CA ALA A 260 -14.93 37.06 -15.57
C ALA A 260 -15.39 36.84 -14.11
N VAL A 261 -16.14 37.78 -13.52
CA VAL A 261 -16.73 37.63 -12.19
C VAL A 261 -17.73 36.47 -12.16
N ASN A 262 -18.62 36.37 -13.14
CA ASN A 262 -19.56 35.24 -13.25
C ASN A 262 -18.83 33.89 -13.40
N ASN A 263 -17.74 33.86 -14.18
CA ASN A 263 -16.90 32.67 -14.29
C ASN A 263 -16.17 32.35 -12.98
N ARG A 264 -15.74 33.35 -12.21
CA ARG A 264 -15.15 33.17 -10.87
C ARG A 264 -16.15 32.53 -9.92
N GLU A 265 -17.40 33.01 -9.87
CA GLU A 265 -18.45 32.41 -9.03
C GLU A 265 -18.79 30.98 -9.46
N SER A 266 -18.87 30.74 -10.78
CA SER A 266 -19.06 29.40 -11.32
C SER A 266 -17.91 28.45 -10.95
N ALA A 267 -16.67 28.94 -10.97
CA ALA A 267 -15.50 28.18 -10.55
C ALA A 267 -15.48 27.92 -9.04
N ALA A 268 -15.92 28.89 -8.22
CA ALA A 268 -16.05 28.72 -6.77
C ALA A 268 -17.07 27.62 -6.44
N TYR A 269 -18.23 27.63 -7.11
CA TYR A 269 -19.24 26.59 -6.97
C TYR A 269 -18.70 25.20 -7.38
N ARG A 270 -17.96 25.11 -8.50
CA ARG A 270 -17.30 23.86 -8.91
C ARG A 270 -16.29 23.37 -7.86
N LEU A 271 -15.47 24.26 -7.32
CA LEU A 271 -14.50 23.92 -6.27
C LEU A 271 -15.20 23.39 -5.01
N GLN A 272 -16.28 24.03 -4.58
CA GLN A 272 -17.09 23.56 -3.45
C GLN A 272 -17.68 22.18 -3.72
N LYS A 273 -18.24 21.97 -4.92
CA LYS A 273 -18.82 20.68 -5.33
C LYS A 273 -17.78 19.55 -5.42
N GLU A 274 -16.57 19.86 -5.89
CA GLU A 274 -15.50 18.87 -6.03
C GLU A 274 -14.75 18.58 -4.72
N THR A 275 -14.89 19.43 -3.70
CA THR A 275 -14.28 19.21 -2.39
C THR A 275 -15.07 18.13 -1.62
N PRO A 276 -14.52 16.91 -1.48
CA PRO A 276 -15.24 15.85 -0.80
C PRO A 276 -15.22 16.05 0.72
N ILE A 277 -16.26 15.60 1.40
CA ILE A 277 -16.28 15.51 2.86
C ILE A 277 -15.97 14.05 3.21
N ILE A 278 -15.03 13.83 4.11
CA ILE A 278 -14.66 12.50 4.58
C ILE A 278 -15.10 12.38 6.03
N GLU A 279 -15.98 11.42 6.31
CA GLU A 279 -16.47 11.17 7.64
C GLU A 279 -15.95 9.83 8.16
N ILE A 280 -15.56 9.82 9.44
CA ILE A 280 -15.10 8.62 10.15
C ILE A 280 -16.35 7.96 10.71
N LEU A 281 -16.69 6.76 10.22
CA LEU A 281 -17.82 5.99 10.73
C LEU A 281 -17.42 5.26 12.01
N ASP A 282 -16.36 4.45 11.93
CA ASP A 282 -15.79 3.74 13.07
C ASP A 282 -14.41 4.29 13.40
N LYS A 283 -14.28 4.81 14.62
CA LYS A 283 -12.99 5.25 15.17
C LYS A 283 -12.15 4.05 15.61
N PRO A 284 -10.81 4.12 15.50
CA PRO A 284 -9.91 3.06 15.96
C PRO A 284 -9.80 3.06 17.50
N GLU A 285 -10.88 2.75 18.20
CA GLU A 285 -10.97 2.70 19.66
C GLU A 285 -10.92 1.27 20.19
N TRP A 286 -10.78 1.14 21.51
CA TRP A 286 -10.78 -0.14 22.21
C TRP A 286 -12.17 -0.80 22.17
N PRO A 287 -12.29 -2.14 22.17
CA PRO A 287 -11.23 -3.16 22.23
C PRO A 287 -10.61 -3.51 20.86
N PHE A 288 -9.31 -3.81 20.85
CA PHE A 288 -8.60 -4.26 19.64
C PHE A 288 -8.66 -5.78 19.49
N ASP A 289 -8.74 -6.25 18.25
CA ASP A 289 -8.66 -7.68 17.94
C ASP A 289 -7.22 -8.17 18.12
N THR A 290 -7.05 -9.22 18.91
CA THR A 290 -5.73 -9.83 19.14
C THR A 290 -5.47 -10.99 18.19
N ILE A 291 -4.38 -10.93 17.44
CA ILE A 291 -3.89 -12.01 16.59
C ILE A 291 -2.70 -12.66 17.29
N GLN A 292 -2.87 -13.92 17.71
CA GLN A 292 -1.80 -14.78 18.20
C GLN A 292 -1.64 -15.99 17.28
N LYS A 293 -0.41 -16.48 17.14
CA LYS A 293 -0.19 -17.76 16.46
C LYS A 293 -0.83 -18.86 17.30
N SER A 294 -1.76 -19.62 16.72
CA SER A 294 -2.40 -20.71 17.43
C SER A 294 -1.37 -21.76 17.84
N ALA A 295 -1.20 -21.96 19.15
CA ALA A 295 -0.28 -22.97 19.67
C ALA A 295 -0.63 -24.37 19.16
N PHE A 296 -1.93 -24.64 18.95
CA PHE A 296 -2.42 -25.93 18.48
C PHE A 296 -1.97 -26.25 17.05
N THR A 297 -2.06 -25.30 16.12
CA THR A 297 -1.62 -25.53 14.73
C THR A 297 -0.11 -25.76 14.64
N TYR A 298 0.67 -25.02 15.42
CA TYR A 298 2.12 -25.20 15.48
C TYR A 298 2.53 -26.55 16.09
N VAL A 299 1.83 -27.02 17.13
CA VAL A 299 2.07 -28.35 17.73
C VAL A 299 1.80 -29.47 16.72
N ILE A 300 0.70 -29.41 15.98
CA ILE A 300 0.37 -30.41 14.96
C ILE A 300 1.46 -30.45 13.88
N MET A 301 1.88 -29.28 13.41
CA MET A 301 2.94 -29.16 12.41
C MET A 301 4.27 -29.73 12.94
N GLY A 302 4.61 -29.44 14.20
CA GLY A 302 5.79 -30.00 14.86
C GLY A 302 5.75 -31.52 15.01
N LEU A 303 4.61 -32.07 15.43
CA LEU A 303 4.41 -33.52 15.54
C LEU A 303 4.56 -34.21 14.19
N PHE A 304 3.96 -33.64 13.13
CA PHE A 304 4.04 -34.19 11.79
C PHE A 304 5.48 -34.18 11.24
N LEU A 305 6.19 -33.06 11.41
CA LEU A 305 7.58 -32.94 10.99
C LEU A 305 8.50 -33.89 11.77
N GLY A 306 8.30 -34.00 13.08
CA GLY A 306 9.04 -34.92 13.94
C GLY A 306 8.80 -36.39 13.59
N LEU A 307 7.58 -36.75 13.18
CA LEU A 307 7.25 -38.09 12.72
C LEU A 307 8.00 -38.42 11.41
N ILE A 308 8.01 -37.52 10.43
CA ILE A 308 8.73 -37.70 9.16
C ILE A 308 10.24 -37.87 9.42
N LEU A 309 10.82 -36.98 10.23
CA LEU A 309 12.24 -37.05 10.58
C LEU A 309 12.59 -38.32 11.36
N GLY A 310 11.72 -38.75 12.28
CA GLY A 310 11.88 -39.99 13.03
C GLY A 310 11.87 -41.22 12.12
N ILE A 311 10.94 -41.29 11.17
CA ILE A 311 10.89 -42.37 10.17
C ILE A 311 12.17 -42.39 9.33
N PHE A 312 12.61 -41.22 8.87
CA PHE A 312 13.81 -41.08 8.06
C PHE A 312 15.07 -41.56 8.79
N LEU A 313 15.29 -41.10 10.03
CA LEU A 313 16.45 -41.47 10.85
C LEU A 313 16.51 -42.97 11.15
N VAL A 314 15.37 -43.59 11.46
CA VAL A 314 15.30 -45.04 11.72
C VAL A 314 15.56 -45.85 10.44
N SER A 315 15.08 -45.35 9.30
CA SER A 315 15.19 -46.01 8.00
C SER A 315 16.57 -45.83 7.35
N TRP A 316 17.28 -44.74 7.64
CA TRP A 316 18.57 -44.37 7.06
C TRP A 316 19.62 -45.50 7.12
N LYS A 317 19.72 -46.19 8.26
CA LYS A 317 20.69 -47.30 8.43
C LYS A 317 20.32 -48.57 7.66
N VAL A 318 19.05 -48.78 7.27
CA VAL A 318 18.65 -49.89 6.39
C VAL A 318 18.89 -49.50 4.93
N ILE A 319 18.49 -48.29 4.56
CA ILE A 319 18.64 -47.74 3.22
C ILE A 319 20.12 -47.70 2.83
N ASN A 320 21.02 -47.20 3.69
CA ASN A 320 22.45 -47.16 3.39
C ASN A 320 23.09 -48.54 3.23
N LYS A 321 22.63 -49.54 3.99
CA LYS A 321 23.12 -50.92 3.82
C LYS A 321 22.68 -51.51 2.49
N TYR A 322 21.41 -51.27 2.11
CA TYR A 322 20.90 -51.72 0.82
C TYR A 322 21.60 -51.03 -0.36
N MET A 323 21.79 -49.71 -0.27
CA MET A 323 22.51 -48.94 -1.31
C MET A 323 23.96 -49.41 -1.44
N ALA A 324 24.63 -49.76 -0.33
CA ALA A 324 25.97 -50.34 -0.37
C ALA A 324 25.98 -51.73 -1.03
N ASP A 325 24.99 -52.58 -0.74
CA ASP A 325 24.87 -53.91 -1.34
C ASP A 325 24.54 -53.86 -2.84
N GLU A 326 23.70 -52.91 -3.27
CA GLU A 326 23.43 -52.67 -4.70
C GLU A 326 24.64 -52.07 -5.43
N LEU A 327 25.35 -51.13 -4.81
CA LEU A 327 26.56 -50.56 -5.37
C LEU A 327 27.65 -51.63 -5.55
N ASN A 328 27.84 -52.49 -4.55
CA ASN A 328 28.77 -53.62 -4.64
C ASN A 328 28.39 -54.59 -5.76
N LYS A 329 27.10 -54.91 -5.93
CA LYS A 329 26.62 -55.74 -7.05
C LYS A 329 26.78 -55.07 -8.42
N ALA A 330 26.61 -53.74 -8.49
CA ALA A 330 26.81 -52.98 -9.72
C ALA A 330 28.30 -52.95 -10.11
N ILE A 331 29.20 -52.78 -9.13
CA ILE A 331 30.65 -52.85 -9.31
C ILE A 331 31.06 -54.28 -9.75
N GLU A 332 30.50 -55.32 -9.15
CA GLU A 332 30.78 -56.71 -9.53
C GLU A 332 30.29 -57.02 -10.96
N LYS A 333 29.11 -56.54 -11.35
CA LYS A 333 28.62 -56.65 -12.74
C LYS A 333 29.48 -55.86 -13.74
N ALA A 334 29.95 -54.67 -13.37
CA ALA A 334 30.86 -53.88 -14.21
C ALA A 334 32.24 -54.54 -14.37
N SER A 335 32.70 -55.29 -13.36
CA SER A 335 33.97 -56.03 -13.42
C SER A 335 33.91 -57.28 -14.32
N ARG A 336 32.71 -57.83 -14.59
CA ARG A 336 32.53 -59.03 -15.43
C ARG A 336 32.29 -58.74 -16.93
N SER A 337 32.16 -57.50 -17.38
CA SER A 337 31.78 -57.18 -18.78
C SER A 337 32.96 -57.09 -19.76
N LYS A 338 33.97 -57.95 -19.65
CA LYS A 338 35.06 -58.01 -20.64
C LYS A 338 35.36 -59.44 -21.06
N GLU A 339 34.44 -60.03 -21.82
CA GLU A 339 34.75 -61.15 -22.73
C GLU A 339 34.63 -60.66 -24.19
N PRO A 340 35.61 -60.97 -25.06
CA PRO A 340 35.75 -60.34 -26.37
C PRO A 340 34.78 -60.91 -27.43
N ILE A 341 34.36 -60.01 -28.31
CA ILE A 341 33.55 -60.26 -29.50
C ILE A 341 34.37 -61.09 -30.51
N LEU A 342 33.88 -62.28 -30.89
CA LEU A 342 34.46 -63.12 -31.95
C LEU A 342 34.18 -62.51 -33.34
N VAL A 343 35.25 -62.25 -34.08
CA VAL A 343 35.25 -61.83 -35.51
C VAL A 343 35.22 -63.09 -36.40
N PRO A 344 34.44 -63.15 -37.48
CA PRO A 344 34.46 -64.30 -38.38
C PRO A 344 35.62 -64.17 -39.40
N GLN A 345 36.48 -65.19 -39.50
CA GLN A 345 37.49 -65.30 -40.56
C GLN A 345 37.04 -66.29 -41.65
N GLN A 346 37.21 -65.84 -42.90
CA GLN A 346 37.04 -66.57 -44.15
C GLN A 346 38.06 -67.71 -44.29
N GLU A 347 37.61 -68.87 -44.77
CA GLU A 347 38.48 -69.93 -45.29
C GLU A 347 38.80 -69.69 -46.79
N PRO A 348 40.02 -69.96 -47.27
CA PRO A 348 40.37 -69.90 -48.67
C PRO A 348 40.11 -71.22 -49.43
N VAL A 349 39.86 -71.02 -50.71
CA VAL A 349 39.54 -71.94 -51.83
C VAL A 349 40.44 -73.18 -51.93
N LYS A 350 39.82 -74.30 -52.35
CA LYS A 350 40.44 -75.32 -53.19
C LYS A 350 39.71 -75.40 -54.53
#